data_AF-A0A2V6HQL7-F1
#
_entry.id   AF-A0A2V6HQL7-F1
#
_cell.length_a   1.000
_cell.length_b   1.000
_cell.length_c   1.000
_cell.angle_alpha   90.00
_cell.angle_beta   90.00
_cell.angle_gamma   90.00
#
_symmetry.space_group_name_H-M   'P 1'
#
loop_
_entity.id
_entity.type
_entity.pdbx_description
1 polymer ?
#
loop_
_entity_poly.entity_id
_entity_poly.type
_entity_poly.pdbx_seq_one_letter_code
_entity_poly.pdbx_strand_id
1 'polypeptide(L)' 'ARIEGSKLIPLAELPARFGELPADKEIILLCKSGTRSAHAAQLLRTAGFTRSYSLEGGIDAWANEIDPAMQKY' A
#
# COMPACT_ATOMS: atom_id res chain seq x y z
N ALA A 1 -7.61 -0.19 -11.39
CA ALA A 1 -6.39 -1.01 -11.35
C ALA A 1 -6.24 -1.67 -9.98
N ARG A 2 -5.82 -2.94 -9.95
CA ARG A 2 -5.39 -3.66 -8.73
C ARG A 2 -4.16 -4.46 -9.10
N ILE A 3 -3.17 -4.54 -8.21
CA ILE A 3 -2.01 -5.41 -8.42
C ILE A 3 -2.41 -6.83 -8.02
N GLU A 4 -2.05 -7.82 -8.82
CA GLU A 4 -2.28 -9.22 -8.47
C GLU A 4 -1.57 -9.57 -7.16
N GLY A 5 -2.29 -10.18 -6.21
CA GLY A 5 -1.78 -10.44 -4.86
C GLY A 5 -1.88 -9.25 -3.88
N SER A 6 -2.36 -8.07 -4.31
CA SER A 6 -2.62 -6.96 -3.38
C SER A 6 -3.91 -7.16 -2.58
N LYS A 7 -3.86 -6.83 -1.28
CA LYS A 7 -5.02 -6.85 -0.39
C LYS A 7 -5.60 -5.46 -0.26
N LEU A 8 -6.88 -5.31 -0.58
CA LEU A 8 -7.58 -4.04 -0.41
C LEU A 8 -7.93 -3.85 1.07
N ILE A 9 -7.22 -2.93 1.73
CA ILE A 9 -7.51 -2.52 3.11
C ILE A 9 -7.72 -0.99 3.09
N PRO A 10 -8.94 -0.50 3.37
CA PRO A 10 -9.18 0.92 3.51
C PRO A 10 -8.38 1.52 4.66
N LEU A 11 -7.88 2.75 4.49
CA LEU A 11 -7.10 3.46 5.52
C LEU A 11 -7.84 3.55 6.87
N ALA A 12 -9.16 3.70 6.85
CA ALA A 12 -9.99 3.77 8.04
C ALA A 12 -10.06 2.44 8.81
N GLU A 13 -9.95 1.31 8.11
CA GLU A 13 -9.99 -0.03 8.70
C GLU A 13 -8.59 -0.55 9.06
N LEU A 14 -7.54 0.05 8.50
CA LEU A 14 -6.16 -0.36 8.71
C LEU A 14 -5.78 -0.50 10.20
N PRO A 15 -6.13 0.43 11.10
CA PRO A 15 -5.79 0.30 12.52
C PRO A 15 -6.43 -0.90 13.20
N ALA A 16 -7.67 -1.24 12.80
CA ALA A 16 -8.38 -2.40 13.34
C ALA A 16 -7.82 -3.73 12.80
N ARG A 17 -7.18 -3.69 11.62
CA ARG A 17 -6.69 -4.87 10.90
C ARG A 17 -5.18 -5.06 10.95
N PHE A 18 -4.48 -4.34 11.82
CA PHE A 18 -3.03 -4.53 12.00
C PHE A 18 -2.64 -5.97 12.34
N GLY A 19 -3.47 -6.69 13.09
CA GLY A 19 -3.21 -8.09 13.44
C GLY A 19 -3.23 -9.07 12.25
N GLU A 20 -3.80 -8.68 11.11
CA GLU A 20 -3.79 -9.50 9.89
C GLU A 20 -2.51 -9.30 9.05
N LEU A 21 -1.69 -8.31 9.39
CA LEU A 21 -0.52 -7.94 8.61
C LEU A 21 0.72 -8.68 9.12
N PRO A 22 1.58 -9.18 8.22
CA PRO A 22 2.81 -9.84 8.61
C PRO A 22 3.84 -8.81 9.11
N ALA A 23 4.11 -8.78 10.41
CA ALA A 23 5.07 -7.85 11.01
C ALA A 23 6.53 -8.12 10.62
N ASP A 24 6.84 -9.37 10.24
CA ASP A 24 8.20 -9.79 9.86
C ASP A 24 8.51 -9.56 8.37
N LYS A 25 7.50 -9.27 7.55
CA LYS A 25 7.65 -9.07 6.10
C LYS A 25 7.62 -7.60 5.74
N GLU A 26 8.18 -7.30 4.57
CA GLU A 26 8.08 -5.97 3.97
C GLU A 26 6.65 -5.74 3.46
N ILE A 27 6.05 -4.63 3.87
CA ILE A 27 4.70 -4.22 3.50
C ILE A 27 4.81 -3.02 2.57
N ILE A 28 4.42 -3.20 1.32
CA ILE A 28 4.30 -2.10 0.36
C ILE A 28 2.85 -1.62 0.32
N LEU A 29 2.65 -0.35 0.65
CA LEU A 29 1.36 0.31 0.64
C LEU A 29 1.25 1.14 -0.63
N LEU A 30 0.12 0.99 -1.31
CA LEU A 30 -0.18 1.74 -2.51
C LEU A 30 -1.58 2.32 -2.41
N CYS A 31 -1.76 3.50 -2.97
CA CYS A 31 -3.07 4.08 -3.22
C CYS A 31 -3.10 4.63 -4.64
N LYS A 32 -4.12 5.43 -4.98
CA LYS A 32 -4.20 6.05 -6.33
C LYS A 32 -2.97 6.92 -6.64
N SER A 33 -2.61 7.84 -5.75
CA SER A 33 -1.65 8.93 -5.99
C SER A 33 -0.45 8.96 -5.02
N GLY A 34 -0.33 8.01 -4.10
CA GLY A 34 0.72 7.96 -3.08
C GLY A 34 0.41 8.64 -1.72
N THR A 35 -0.54 9.58 -1.65
CA THR A 35 -0.80 10.37 -0.42
C THR A 35 -1.37 9.52 0.73
N ARG A 36 -2.38 8.70 0.45
CA ARG A 36 -3.05 7.88 1.48
C ARG A 36 -2.18 6.72 1.93
N SER A 37 -1.36 6.17 1.04
CA SER A 37 -0.40 5.11 1.37
C SER A 37 0.73 5.64 2.25
N ALA A 38 1.15 6.90 2.09
CA ALA A 38 2.13 7.51 2.99
C ALA A 38 1.61 7.60 4.43
N HIS A 39 0.36 8.05 4.61
CA HIS A 39 -0.29 8.07 5.93
C HIS A 39 -0.43 6.66 6.51
N ALA A 40 -0.82 5.68 5.69
CA ALA A 40 -0.92 4.28 6.08
C ALA A 40 0.43 3.70 6.55
N ALA A 41 1.52 3.99 5.83
CA ALA A 41 2.87 3.57 6.19
C ALA A 41 3.33 4.23 7.50
N GLN A 42 2.95 5.47 7.75
CA GLN A 42 3.27 6.13 9.01
C GLN A 42 2.51 5.51 10.19
N LEU A 43 1.23 5.20 10.01
CA LEU A 43 0.45 4.47 11.02
C LEU A 43 1.03 3.09 11.33
N LEU A 44 1.44 2.36 10.30
CA LEU A 44 2.08 1.05 10.44
C LEU A 44 3.42 1.14 11.19
N ARG A 45 4.25 2.13 10.87
CA ARG A 45 5.50 2.40 11.60
C ARG A 45 5.24 2.68 13.08
N THR A 46 4.23 3.49 13.40
CA THR A 46 3.82 3.76 14.79
C THR A 46 3.32 2.50 15.50
N ALA A 47 2.69 1.57 14.76
CA ALA A 47 2.25 0.28 15.28
C ALA A 47 3.38 -0.77 15.41
N GLY A 48 4.63 -0.43 15.05
CA GLY A 48 5.80 -1.31 15.17
C GLY A 48 6.18 -2.04 13.88
N PHE A 49 5.47 -1.81 12.77
CA PHE A 49 5.85 -2.33 11.45
C PHE A 49 6.95 -1.45 10.87
N THR A 50 8.21 -1.77 11.19
CA THR A 50 9.39 -1.03 10.73
C THR A 50 9.61 -1.14 9.22
N ARG A 51 9.21 -2.27 8.62
CA ARG A 51 9.35 -2.59 7.20
C ARG A 51 8.13 -2.20 6.36
N SER A 52 7.58 -1.01 6.57
CA SER A 52 6.46 -0.51 5.77
C SER A 52 6.87 0.64 4.84
N TYR A 53 6.55 0.52 3.56
CA TYR A 53 6.95 1.44 2.49
C TYR A 53 5.73 1.94 1.74
N SER A 54 5.69 3.23 1.40
CA SER A 54 4.66 3.77 0.52
C SER A 54 5.19 3.83 -0.90
N LEU A 55 4.39 3.37 -1.85
CA LEU A 55 4.69 3.50 -3.26
C LEU A 55 4.46 4.96 -3.70
N GLU A 56 5.52 5.62 -4.13
CA GLU A 56 5.47 6.98 -4.66
C GLU A 56 4.75 7.00 -6.01
N GLY A 57 3.88 8.01 -6.22
CA GLY A 57 3.05 8.09 -7.44
C GLY A 57 1.88 7.09 -7.50
N GLY A 58 1.79 6.14 -6.55
CA GLY A 58 0.67 5.22 -6.42
C GLY A 58 0.50 4.25 -7.60
N ILE A 59 -0.71 3.71 -7.76
CA ILE A 59 -0.99 2.73 -8.81
C ILE A 59 -0.90 3.33 -10.22
N ASP A 60 -1.08 4.65 -10.33
CA ASP A 60 -0.94 5.37 -11.60
C ASP A 60 0.52 5.36 -12.05
N ALA A 61 1.49 5.58 -11.15
CA ALA A 61 2.91 5.44 -11.46
C ALA A 61 3.29 3.98 -11.74
N TRP A 62 2.81 3.04 -10.92
CA TRP A 62 3.05 1.60 -11.14
C TRP A 62 2.59 1.13 -12.53
N ALA A 63 1.38 1.51 -12.93
CA ALA A 63 0.82 1.16 -14.24
C ALA A 63 1.50 1.91 -15.41
N ASN A 64 2.26 2.97 -15.14
CA ASN A 64 3.06 3.66 -16.15
C ASN A 64 4.48 3.09 -16.26
N GLU A 65 5.13 2.76 -15.15
CA GLU A 65 6.55 2.43 -15.11
C GLU A 65 6.84 0.92 -15.10
N ILE A 66 6.00 0.11 -14.44
CA ILE A 66 6.31 -1.30 -14.17
C ILE A 66 5.40 -2.24 -14.97
N ASP A 67 4.09 -1.97 -15.00
CA ASP A 67 3.16 -2.86 -15.68
C ASP A 67 2.21 -2.09 -16.61
N PRO A 68 2.64 -1.81 -17.85
CA PRO A 68 1.79 -1.16 -18.85
C PRO A 68 0.60 -2.02 -19.31
N ALA A 69 0.57 -3.33 -18.98
CA ALA A 69 -0.58 -4.19 -19.24
C ALA A 69 -1.68 -4.05 -18.16
N MET A 70 -1.41 -3.35 -17.06
CA MET A 70 -2.39 -3.07 -16.03
C MET A 70 -3.44 -2.08 -16.54
N GLN A 71 -4.69 -2.54 -16.66
CA GLN A 71 -5.79 -1.76 -17.21
C GLN A 71 -6.02 -0.46 -16.43
N LYS A 72 -5.61 0.66 -17.05
CA LYS A 72 -5.97 2.02 -16.68
C LYS A 72 -7.45 2.20 -16.98
N TYR A 73 -8.23 2.57 -15.96
CA TYR A 73 -9.63 2.97 -16.14
C TYR A 73 -9.68 4.49 -16.22
#